data_AF-A0A7R9B919-F1
#
_entry.id   AF-A0A7R9B919-F1
#
_cell.length_a   1.000
_cell.length_b   1.000
_cell.length_c   1.000
_cell.angle_alpha   90.00
_cell.angle_beta   90.00
_cell.angle_gamma   90.00
#
_symmetry.space_group_name_H-M   'P 1'
#
loop_
_entity.id
_entity.type
_entity.pdbx_description
1 polymer ?
#
loop_
_entity_poly.entity_id
_entity_poly.type
_entity_poly.pdbx_seq_one_letter_code
_entity_poly.pdbx_strand_id
1 'polypeptide(L)'
;SDSPVKRKQINVAEADWLRTSGWNPEHENVVIIHGYNSGDDSDPVQVLRNAYLKEGGYNVVVVDWSPLSQPPCYPAAVHNLQSVARCAADMFTFLRNSGLPVKKTTCVGHSLGAHICGIMSKYLLFRMYRIIGLDPARPLVRGQNRLGRGDAAVVQVIHTNAGVYGETGRVGAVDFCLNGGKEQPFCANKTSTLVI
;
A
#
# COMPACT_ATOMS: atom_id res chain seq x y z
N SER A 1 12.78 -18.55 13.50
CA SER A 1 11.98 -18.46 14.73
C SER A 1 11.23 -17.14 14.67
N ASP A 2 9.89 -17.19 14.65
CA ASP A 2 9.06 -16.00 14.47
C ASP A 2 8.71 -15.46 15.87
N SER A 3 9.54 -14.56 16.39
CA SER A 3 9.17 -13.80 17.58
C SER A 3 7.98 -12.91 17.24
N PRO A 4 6.94 -12.83 18.10
CA PRO A 4 5.76 -12.04 17.79
C PRO A 4 6.16 -10.57 17.57
N VAL A 5 5.82 -10.03 16.39
CA VAL A 5 6.04 -8.62 16.04
C VAL A 5 5.31 -7.76 17.07
N LYS A 6 6.05 -7.07 17.95
CA LYS A 6 5.45 -6.14 18.91
C LYS A 6 4.89 -4.95 18.15
N ARG A 7 3.55 -4.86 18.09
CA ARG A 7 2.86 -3.72 17.48
C ARG A 7 2.92 -2.52 18.41
N LYS A 8 3.18 -1.35 17.85
CA LYS A 8 3.04 -0.08 18.55
C LYS A 8 2.17 0.85 17.72
N GLN A 9 1.03 1.22 18.28
CA GLN A 9 0.15 2.20 17.65
C GLN A 9 0.80 3.57 17.70
N ILE A 10 0.85 4.26 16.56
CA ILE A 10 1.35 5.63 16.47
C ILE A 10 0.17 6.55 16.76
N ASN A 11 0.28 7.34 17.83
CA ASN A 11 -0.65 8.43 18.08
C ASN A 11 -0.15 9.68 17.35
N VAL A 12 -0.85 10.08 16.28
CA VAL A 12 -0.54 11.29 15.48
C VAL A 12 -0.74 12.60 16.25
N ALA A 13 -1.22 12.57 17.49
CA ALA A 13 -1.27 13.72 18.39
C ALA A 13 -0.03 13.83 19.31
N GLU A 14 0.82 12.80 19.38
CA GLU A 14 2.00 12.79 20.26
C GLU A 14 3.26 13.23 19.49
N ALA A 15 3.71 14.47 19.74
CA ALA A 15 4.81 15.12 19.03
C ALA A 15 6.12 14.32 18.96
N ASP A 16 6.36 13.41 19.92
CA ASP A 16 7.64 12.72 20.11
C ASP A 16 7.66 11.27 19.57
N TRP A 17 6.77 10.94 18.63
CA TRP A 17 6.62 9.57 18.10
C TRP A 17 7.92 8.95 17.59
N LEU A 18 8.85 9.73 17.00
CA LEU A 18 10.13 9.22 16.52
C LEU A 18 10.95 8.59 17.66
N ARG A 19 10.95 9.21 18.83
CA ARG A 19 11.72 8.74 19.99
C ARG A 19 11.04 7.55 20.66
N THR A 20 9.71 7.52 20.64
CA THR A 20 8.96 6.49 21.37
C THR A 20 8.63 5.26 20.50
N SER A 21 8.55 5.38 19.18
CA SER A 21 8.13 4.31 18.27
C SER A 21 9.16 3.20 18.05
N GLY A 22 10.44 3.46 18.35
CA GLY A 22 11.55 2.58 17.94
C GLY A 22 11.98 2.80 16.49
N TRP A 23 11.60 3.93 15.89
CA TRP A 23 12.04 4.33 14.55
C TRP A 23 13.56 4.51 14.49
N ASN A 24 14.18 4.01 13.43
CA ASN A 24 15.61 4.16 13.17
C ASN A 24 15.86 5.07 11.95
N PRO A 25 16.57 6.22 12.09
CA PRO A 25 16.88 7.13 10.98
C PRO A 25 17.73 6.53 9.87
N GLU A 26 18.51 5.49 10.17
CA GLU A 26 19.35 4.82 9.19
C GLU A 26 18.54 3.90 8.26
N HIS A 27 17.35 3.50 8.68
CA HIS A 27 16.48 2.60 7.92
C HIS A 27 15.64 3.33 6.87
N GLU A 28 15.31 2.61 5.80
CA GLU A 28 14.27 3.03 4.85
C GLU A 28 12.89 2.92 5.48
N ASN A 29 11.90 3.63 4.94
CA ASN A 29 10.55 3.66 5.50
C ASN A 29 9.55 3.09 4.50
N VAL A 30 8.70 2.19 4.96
CA VAL A 30 7.64 1.59 4.15
C VAL A 30 6.31 1.79 4.85
N VAL A 31 5.38 2.43 4.15
CA VAL A 31 3.98 2.58 4.56
C VAL A 31 3.15 1.58 3.75
N ILE A 32 2.58 0.58 4.40
CA ILE A 32 1.76 -0.46 3.77
C ILE A 32 0.29 -0.14 3.96
N ILE A 33 -0.49 -0.13 2.88
CA ILE A 33 -1.94 0.11 2.90
C ILE A 33 -2.67 -1.07 2.27
N HIS A 34 -3.55 -1.71 3.06
CA HIS A 34 -4.30 -2.87 2.61
C HIS A 34 -5.47 -2.52 1.68
N GLY A 35 -6.11 -3.54 1.12
CA GLY A 35 -7.26 -3.41 0.21
C GLY A 35 -8.61 -3.64 0.88
N TYR A 36 -9.61 -3.92 0.06
CA TYR A 36 -10.95 -4.35 0.50
C TYR A 36 -10.91 -5.70 1.23
N ASN A 37 -11.76 -5.88 2.25
CA ASN A 37 -11.86 -7.11 3.04
C ASN A 37 -10.49 -7.59 3.56
N SER A 38 -9.70 -6.64 4.04
CA SER A 38 -8.34 -6.86 4.54
C SER A 38 -8.11 -5.94 5.74
N GLY A 39 -7.03 -6.18 6.46
CA GLY A 39 -6.61 -5.49 7.68
C GLY A 39 -5.11 -5.68 7.92
N ASP A 40 -4.62 -5.15 9.03
CA ASP A 40 -3.19 -5.08 9.36
C ASP A 40 -2.50 -6.45 9.52
N ASP A 41 -3.26 -7.48 9.87
CA ASP A 41 -2.80 -8.85 10.10
C ASP A 41 -3.46 -9.88 9.17
N SER A 42 -3.82 -9.43 7.98
CA SER A 42 -4.34 -10.30 6.92
C SER A 42 -3.41 -10.31 5.72
N ASP A 43 -3.49 -11.36 4.90
CA ASP A 43 -2.82 -11.38 3.62
C ASP A 43 -3.40 -10.33 2.67
N PRO A 44 -2.56 -9.69 1.84
CA PRO A 44 -1.11 -9.88 1.72
C PRO A 44 -0.26 -9.00 2.67
N VAL A 45 -0.88 -8.19 3.53
CA VAL A 45 -0.17 -7.18 4.35
C VAL A 45 0.73 -7.81 5.40
N GLN A 46 0.28 -8.88 6.06
CA GLN A 46 1.11 -9.62 7.02
C GLN A 46 2.40 -10.15 6.37
N VAL A 47 2.28 -10.78 5.19
CA VAL A 47 3.42 -11.30 4.44
C VAL A 47 4.39 -10.19 4.06
N LEU A 48 3.90 -9.08 3.53
CA LEU A 48 4.73 -7.93 3.16
C LEU A 48 5.45 -7.33 4.38
N ARG A 49 4.72 -7.09 5.47
CA ARG A 49 5.28 -6.58 6.73
C ARG A 49 6.40 -7.48 7.23
N ASN A 50 6.15 -8.78 7.32
CA ASN A 50 7.12 -9.74 7.84
C ASN A 50 8.35 -9.84 6.92
N ALA A 51 8.18 -9.75 5.60
CA ALA A 51 9.30 -9.73 4.65
C ALA A 51 10.20 -8.51 4.85
N TYR A 52 9.62 -7.31 4.99
CA TYR A 52 10.40 -6.09 5.26
C TYR A 52 11.11 -6.12 6.61
N LEU A 53 10.45 -6.63 7.65
CA LEU A 53 11.05 -6.76 8.97
C LEU A 53 12.19 -7.77 8.99
N LYS A 54 12.06 -8.89 8.26
CA LYS A 54 13.08 -9.92 8.15
C LYS A 54 14.34 -9.43 7.43
N GLU A 55 14.19 -8.56 6.44
CA GLU A 55 15.33 -7.94 5.73
C GLU A 55 16.17 -7.03 6.66
N GLY A 56 15.56 -6.47 7.71
CA GLY A 56 16.29 -5.79 8.80
C GLY A 56 16.71 -4.33 8.53
N GLY A 57 16.33 -3.73 7.40
CA GLY A 57 16.70 -2.36 7.01
C GLY A 57 15.54 -1.37 6.88
N TYR A 58 14.38 -1.69 7.46
CA TYR A 58 13.14 -0.93 7.26
C TYR A 58 12.43 -0.57 8.56
N ASN A 59 11.88 0.64 8.62
CA ASN A 59 10.78 0.99 9.50
C ASN A 59 9.47 0.71 8.75
N VAL A 60 8.60 -0.12 9.33
CA VAL A 60 7.34 -0.53 8.70
C VAL A 60 6.17 0.10 9.42
N VAL A 61 5.35 0.86 8.69
CA VAL A 61 4.09 1.44 9.15
C VAL A 61 2.96 0.79 8.37
N VAL A 62 1.94 0.29 9.05
CA VAL A 62 0.74 -0.29 8.40
C VAL A 62 -0.44 0.64 8.68
N VAL A 63 -1.14 1.04 7.61
CA VAL A 63 -2.37 1.83 7.72
C VAL A 63 -3.55 0.87 7.71
N ASP A 64 -4.14 0.67 8.89
CA ASP A 64 -5.35 -0.11 9.06
C ASP A 64 -6.60 0.77 8.87
N TRP A 65 -7.33 0.51 7.80
CA TRP A 65 -8.63 1.10 7.49
C TRP A 65 -9.71 0.01 7.34
N SER A 66 -9.50 -1.14 7.96
CA SER A 66 -10.40 -2.28 7.94
C SER A 66 -11.84 -1.92 8.34
N PRO A 67 -12.14 -1.01 9.31
CA PRO A 67 -13.53 -0.65 9.63
C PRO A 67 -14.29 0.01 8.48
N LEU A 68 -13.59 0.56 7.49
CA LEU A 68 -14.17 1.28 6.34
C LEU A 68 -14.13 0.49 5.03
N SER A 69 -13.64 -0.76 5.08
CA SER A 69 -13.41 -1.61 3.90
C SER A 69 -13.98 -3.03 4.04
N GLN A 70 -14.80 -3.28 5.07
CA GLN A 70 -15.43 -4.58 5.28
C GLN A 70 -16.51 -4.90 4.23
N PRO A 71 -16.73 -6.20 3.95
CA PRO A 71 -17.89 -6.66 3.22
C PRO A 71 -19.20 -6.38 3.96
N PRO A 72 -20.34 -6.40 3.26
CA PRO A 72 -20.52 -6.79 1.85
C PRO A 72 -20.45 -5.61 0.84
N CYS A 73 -20.34 -4.37 1.30
CA CYS A 73 -20.54 -3.20 0.46
C CYS A 73 -19.24 -2.66 -0.15
N TYR A 74 -18.78 -3.27 -1.25
CA TYR A 74 -17.63 -2.77 -2.01
C TYR A 74 -17.78 -1.31 -2.50
N PRO A 75 -18.95 -0.85 -2.99
CA PRO A 75 -19.12 0.56 -3.37
C PRO A 75 -18.86 1.54 -2.20
N ALA A 76 -19.23 1.17 -0.97
CA ALA A 76 -18.94 1.99 0.20
C ALA A 76 -17.43 2.09 0.46
N ALA A 77 -16.70 0.98 0.34
CA ALA A 77 -15.24 0.98 0.46
C ALA A 77 -14.57 1.88 -0.60
N VAL A 78 -15.06 1.86 -1.85
CA VAL A 78 -14.59 2.76 -2.92
C VAL A 78 -14.93 4.22 -2.64
N HIS A 79 -16.11 4.49 -2.08
CA HIS A 79 -16.50 5.84 -1.66
C HIS A 79 -15.61 6.38 -0.53
N ASN A 80 -15.20 5.50 0.39
CA ASN A 80 -14.38 5.87 1.56
C ASN A 80 -12.92 6.21 1.22
N LEU A 81 -12.41 5.87 0.01
CA LEU A 81 -11.01 6.06 -0.35
C LEU A 81 -10.49 7.49 -0.14
N GLN A 82 -11.30 8.51 -0.48
CA GLN A 82 -10.90 9.91 -0.34
C GLN A 82 -10.72 10.29 1.13
N SER A 83 -11.67 9.91 2.00
CA SER A 83 -11.60 10.18 3.43
C SER A 83 -10.41 9.47 4.08
N VAL A 84 -10.19 8.20 3.74
CA VAL A 84 -9.05 7.41 4.25
C VAL A 84 -7.73 7.99 3.78
N ALA A 85 -7.62 8.34 2.50
CA ALA A 85 -6.42 8.94 1.93
C ALA A 85 -6.12 10.32 2.53
N ARG A 86 -7.14 11.11 2.88
CA ARG A 86 -6.95 12.37 3.59
C ARG A 86 -6.35 12.15 4.98
N CYS A 87 -6.93 11.25 5.78
CA CYS A 87 -6.37 10.89 7.10
C CYS A 87 -4.94 10.33 6.99
N ALA A 88 -4.67 9.49 5.99
CA ALA A 88 -3.34 8.95 5.75
C ALA A 88 -2.34 10.03 5.29
N ALA A 89 -2.79 11.04 4.54
CA ALA A 89 -1.97 12.19 4.15
C ALA A 89 -1.68 13.11 5.34
N ASP A 90 -2.63 13.33 6.25
CA ASP A 90 -2.43 14.07 7.49
C ASP A 90 -1.42 13.35 8.40
N MET A 91 -1.56 12.02 8.55
CA MET A 91 -0.57 11.18 9.23
C MET A 91 0.80 11.34 8.58
N PHE A 92 0.90 11.21 7.26
CA PHE A 92 2.20 11.28 6.58
C PHE A 92 2.83 12.68 6.67
N THR A 93 2.02 13.73 6.64
CA THR A 93 2.46 15.11 6.89
C THR A 93 3.02 15.28 8.29
N PHE A 94 2.33 14.72 9.29
CA PHE A 94 2.80 14.69 10.66
C PHE A 94 4.15 13.97 10.78
N LEU A 95 4.27 12.74 10.26
CA LEU A 95 5.52 11.97 10.29
C LEU A 95 6.68 12.74 9.62
N ARG A 96 6.42 13.34 8.45
CA ARG A 96 7.39 14.17 7.72
C ARG A 96 7.83 15.36 8.55
N ASN A 97 6.90 16.08 9.18
CA ASN A 97 7.22 17.27 9.97
C ASN A 97 8.00 16.93 11.23
N SER A 98 7.83 15.73 11.78
CA SER A 98 8.67 15.26 12.88
C SER A 98 10.09 14.87 12.45
N GLY A 99 10.33 14.60 11.16
CA GLY A 99 11.66 14.26 10.66
C GLY A 99 11.74 13.05 9.73
N LEU A 100 10.61 12.41 9.39
CA LEU A 100 10.59 11.30 8.44
C LEU A 100 11.06 11.78 7.05
N PRO A 101 12.16 11.20 6.50
CA PRO A 101 12.68 11.59 5.20
C PRO A 101 11.81 11.07 4.05
N VAL A 102 11.11 11.98 3.35
CA VAL A 102 10.23 11.64 2.22
C VAL A 102 10.96 10.85 1.13
N LYS A 103 12.23 11.18 0.85
CA LYS A 103 13.07 10.50 -0.15
C LYS A 103 13.43 9.06 0.21
N LYS A 104 13.41 8.71 1.50
CA LYS A 104 13.59 7.33 1.99
C LYS A 104 12.26 6.70 2.41
N THR A 105 11.14 7.15 1.82
CA THR A 105 9.82 6.62 2.16
C THR A 105 9.08 6.11 0.92
N THR A 106 8.55 4.90 1.05
CA THR A 106 7.79 4.21 0.00
C THR A 106 6.38 3.89 0.51
N CYS A 107 5.36 4.24 -0.27
CA CYS A 107 3.99 3.78 -0.03
C CYS A 107 3.74 2.52 -0.85
N VAL A 108 3.40 1.42 -0.20
CA VAL A 108 3.07 0.13 -0.83
C VAL A 108 1.60 -0.13 -0.59
N GLY A 109 0.80 -0.08 -1.66
CA GLY A 109 -0.64 -0.25 -1.55
C GLY A 109 -1.10 -1.48 -2.33
N HIS A 110 -1.94 -2.32 -1.72
CA HIS A 110 -2.54 -3.47 -2.39
C HIS A 110 -4.00 -3.22 -2.74
N SER A 111 -4.44 -3.58 -3.95
CA SER A 111 -5.84 -3.45 -4.37
C SER A 111 -6.34 -2.00 -4.21
N LEU A 112 -7.37 -1.75 -3.38
CA LEU A 112 -7.83 -0.39 -3.05
C LEU A 112 -6.76 0.46 -2.34
N GLY A 113 -5.83 -0.15 -1.60
CA GLY A 113 -4.72 0.55 -0.95
C GLY A 113 -3.75 1.20 -1.93
N ALA A 114 -3.59 0.64 -3.13
CA ALA A 114 -2.77 1.26 -4.19
C ALA A 114 -3.33 2.64 -4.59
N HIS A 115 -4.66 2.74 -4.63
CA HIS A 115 -5.36 3.99 -4.89
C HIS A 115 -5.26 4.96 -3.74
N ILE A 116 -5.33 4.48 -2.49
CA ILE A 116 -5.11 5.33 -1.32
C ILE A 116 -3.72 5.99 -1.37
N CYS A 117 -2.65 5.23 -1.69
CA CYS A 117 -1.32 5.81 -1.88
C CYS A 117 -1.31 6.93 -2.94
N GLY A 118 -2.01 6.73 -4.07
CA GLY A 118 -2.12 7.74 -5.13
C GLY A 118 -2.92 8.97 -4.71
N ILE A 119 -4.08 8.77 -4.08
CA ILE A 119 -4.97 9.85 -3.62
C ILE A 119 -4.29 10.69 -2.53
N MET A 120 -3.54 10.06 -1.62
CA MET A 120 -2.79 10.77 -0.57
C MET A 120 -1.95 11.91 -1.15
N SER A 121 -1.29 11.69 -2.31
CA SER A 121 -0.44 12.69 -2.96
C SER A 121 -1.15 14.01 -3.26
N LYS A 122 -2.48 14.00 -3.43
CA LYS A 122 -3.30 15.17 -3.76
C LYS A 122 -3.58 16.05 -2.54
N TYR A 123 -3.41 15.50 -1.34
CA TYR A 123 -3.59 16.20 -0.07
C TYR A 123 -2.26 16.64 0.55
N LEU A 124 -1.12 16.22 0.00
CA LEU A 124 0.20 16.57 0.52
C LEU A 124 0.70 17.87 -0.10
N LEU A 125 1.31 18.73 0.73
CA LEU A 125 2.03 19.93 0.27
C LEU A 125 3.46 19.62 -0.21
N PHE A 126 3.79 18.34 -0.35
CA PHE A 126 5.10 17.87 -0.81
C PHE A 126 4.93 16.62 -1.67
N ARG A 127 5.89 16.39 -2.57
CA ARG A 127 5.84 15.27 -3.50
C ARG A 127 6.29 13.97 -2.83
N MET A 128 5.47 12.93 -2.90
CA MET A 128 5.88 11.57 -2.50
C MET A 128 7.03 11.08 -3.37
N TYR A 129 7.96 10.31 -2.79
CA TYR A 129 9.10 9.79 -3.54
C TYR A 129 8.73 8.55 -4.35
N ARG A 130 8.28 7.48 -3.67
CA ARG A 130 7.98 6.21 -4.33
C ARG A 130 6.62 5.65 -3.92
N ILE A 131 5.84 5.21 -4.91
CA ILE A 131 4.63 4.41 -4.72
C ILE A 131 4.83 3.07 -5.43
N ILE A 132 4.49 1.97 -4.76
CA ILE A 132 4.39 0.64 -5.34
C ILE A 132 2.92 0.19 -5.22
N GLY A 133 2.23 0.10 -6.36
CA GLY A 133 0.87 -0.42 -6.45
C GLY A 133 0.90 -1.92 -6.73
N LEU A 134 0.38 -2.73 -5.80
CA LEU A 134 0.24 -4.17 -5.94
C LEU A 134 -1.19 -4.47 -6.40
N ASP A 135 -1.32 -4.87 -7.66
CA ASP A 135 -2.57 -5.19 -8.35
C ASP A 135 -3.71 -4.18 -8.06
N PRO A 136 -3.58 -2.92 -8.49
CA PRO A 136 -4.55 -1.86 -8.16
C PRO A 136 -5.97 -2.24 -8.61
N ALA A 137 -6.97 -2.03 -7.75
CA ALA A 137 -8.33 -2.49 -8.01
C ALA A 137 -9.01 -1.72 -9.16
N ARG A 138 -9.68 -2.45 -10.05
CA ARG A 138 -10.41 -1.87 -11.19
C ARG A 138 -11.88 -1.53 -10.90
N PRO A 139 -12.67 -2.39 -10.24
CA PRO A 139 -14.12 -2.17 -10.15
C PRO A 139 -14.45 -0.83 -9.48
N LEU A 140 -15.30 -0.02 -10.11
CA LEU A 140 -15.78 1.29 -9.62
C LEU A 140 -14.71 2.37 -9.33
N VAL A 141 -13.42 2.08 -9.51
CA VAL A 141 -12.34 3.07 -9.33
C VAL A 141 -12.14 3.86 -10.61
N ARG A 142 -12.40 5.17 -10.57
CA ARG A 142 -12.31 6.08 -11.73
C ARG A 142 -11.81 7.45 -11.35
N GLY A 143 -11.31 8.19 -12.35
CA GLY A 143 -10.96 9.60 -12.23
C GLY A 143 -10.01 9.87 -11.06
N GLN A 144 -10.45 10.74 -10.14
CA GLN A 144 -9.64 11.15 -8.99
C GLN A 144 -9.39 10.04 -7.95
N ASN A 145 -10.14 8.94 -8.00
CA ASN A 145 -9.92 7.78 -7.13
C ASN A 145 -8.84 6.84 -7.67
N ARG A 146 -8.35 7.04 -8.89
CA ARG A 146 -7.39 6.14 -9.53
C ARG A 146 -5.96 6.58 -9.22
N LEU A 147 -5.09 5.59 -9.02
CA LEU A 147 -3.64 5.80 -8.96
C LEU A 147 -3.19 6.31 -10.34
N GLY A 148 -2.17 7.16 -10.38
CA GLY A 148 -1.62 7.68 -11.62
C GLY A 148 -0.11 7.85 -11.55
N ARG A 149 0.53 7.80 -12.72
CA ARG A 149 1.99 7.95 -12.88
C ARG A 149 2.54 9.23 -12.24
N GLY A 150 1.71 10.28 -12.14
CA GLY A 150 2.09 11.58 -11.58
C GLY A 150 2.08 11.67 -10.05
N ASP A 151 1.50 10.69 -9.34
CA ASP A 151 1.22 10.77 -7.90
C ASP A 151 2.48 10.70 -7.01
N ALA A 152 3.61 10.23 -7.55
CA ALA A 152 4.92 10.26 -6.88
C ALA A 152 6.05 10.54 -7.87
N ALA A 153 7.28 10.72 -7.38
CA ALA A 153 8.45 10.82 -8.27
C ALA A 153 8.63 9.53 -9.09
N VAL A 154 8.38 8.37 -8.48
CA VAL A 154 8.34 7.09 -9.18
C VAL A 154 7.12 6.29 -8.70
N VAL A 155 6.29 5.86 -9.65
CA VAL A 155 5.18 4.93 -9.42
C VAL A 155 5.50 3.62 -10.12
N GLN A 156 5.59 2.54 -9.37
CA GLN A 156 5.75 1.18 -9.89
C GLN A 156 4.46 0.42 -9.66
N VAL A 157 4.03 -0.35 -10.65
CA VAL A 157 2.80 -1.16 -10.53
C VAL A 157 3.11 -2.59 -10.88
N ILE A 158 2.63 -3.52 -10.07
CA ILE A 158 2.72 -4.96 -10.31
C ILE A 158 1.32 -5.45 -10.58
N HIS A 159 1.10 -6.00 -11.77
CA HIS A 159 -0.16 -6.57 -12.21
C HIS A 159 -0.10 -8.09 -12.08
N THR A 160 -1.08 -8.67 -11.38
CA THR A 160 -1.19 -10.12 -11.18
C THR A 160 -2.57 -10.67 -11.52
N ASN A 161 -3.61 -9.83 -11.51
CA ASN A 161 -4.98 -10.23 -11.81
C ASN A 161 -5.72 -9.17 -12.66
N ALA A 162 -4.99 -8.58 -13.61
CA ALA A 162 -5.48 -7.54 -14.51
C ALA A 162 -6.68 -8.02 -15.34
N GLY A 163 -7.77 -7.24 -15.30
CA GLY A 163 -8.98 -7.49 -16.10
C GLY A 163 -10.05 -8.30 -15.38
N VAL A 164 -9.74 -8.94 -14.25
CA VAL A 164 -10.74 -9.55 -13.35
C VAL A 164 -11.00 -8.60 -12.18
N TYR A 165 -10.02 -8.46 -11.29
CA TYR A 165 -10.08 -7.52 -10.15
C TYR A 165 -9.07 -6.39 -10.28
N GLY A 166 -7.93 -6.64 -10.92
CA GLY A 166 -6.86 -5.68 -11.14
C GLY A 166 -7.08 -4.78 -12.36
N GLU A 167 -6.43 -3.63 -12.34
CA GLU A 167 -6.37 -2.68 -13.43
C GLU A 167 -5.65 -3.26 -14.66
N THR A 168 -6.11 -2.90 -15.86
CA THR A 168 -5.57 -3.37 -17.14
C THR A 168 -4.65 -2.34 -17.81
N GLY A 169 -4.83 -1.06 -17.48
CA GLY A 169 -4.04 0.02 -18.05
C GLY A 169 -2.65 0.11 -17.45
N ARG A 170 -1.72 0.72 -18.19
CA ARG A 170 -0.43 1.17 -17.65
C ARG A 170 -0.70 2.37 -16.74
N VAL A 171 -0.49 2.19 -15.44
CA VAL A 171 -0.79 3.22 -14.44
C VAL A 171 0.49 3.81 -13.86
N GLY A 172 1.58 3.05 -13.85
CA GLY A 172 2.86 3.45 -13.30
C GLY A 172 3.73 4.25 -14.27
N ALA A 173 4.86 4.71 -13.75
CA ALA A 173 6.04 5.00 -14.56
C ALA A 173 6.67 3.70 -15.08
N VAL A 174 6.58 2.63 -14.29
CA VAL A 174 6.98 1.26 -14.66
C VAL A 174 5.85 0.31 -14.25
N ASP A 175 5.45 -0.57 -15.17
CA ASP A 175 4.43 -1.59 -14.94
C ASP A 175 5.06 -2.97 -15.18
N PHE A 176 4.93 -3.86 -14.21
CA PHE A 176 5.38 -5.24 -14.27
C PHE A 176 4.15 -6.15 -14.41
N CYS A 177 4.07 -6.92 -15.49
CA CYS A 177 2.99 -7.89 -15.71
C CYS A 177 3.49 -9.29 -15.42
N LEU A 178 3.28 -9.78 -14.19
CA LEU A 178 3.78 -11.10 -13.79
C LEU A 178 2.99 -12.19 -14.48
N ASN A 179 3.67 -13.12 -15.16
CA ASN A 179 3.03 -14.20 -15.91
C ASN A 179 1.96 -13.70 -16.90
N GLY A 180 2.22 -12.55 -17.55
CA GLY A 180 1.26 -11.89 -18.43
C GLY A 180 0.23 -10.99 -17.72
N GLY A 181 0.27 -10.94 -16.39
CA GLY A 181 -0.44 -9.99 -15.54
C GLY A 181 -1.89 -10.32 -15.23
N LYS A 182 -2.44 -11.42 -15.76
CA LYS A 182 -3.87 -11.77 -15.66
C LYS A 182 -4.16 -12.98 -14.79
N GLU A 183 -3.41 -14.06 -15.00
CA GLU A 183 -3.60 -15.33 -14.30
C GLU A 183 -2.25 -15.78 -13.76
N GLN A 184 -2.19 -16.04 -12.46
CA GLN A 184 -0.97 -16.54 -11.83
C GLN A 184 -1.02 -18.06 -11.72
N PRO A 185 0.12 -18.76 -11.96
CA PRO A 185 0.23 -20.19 -11.70
C PRO A 185 -0.28 -20.54 -10.29
N PHE A 186 -0.96 -21.67 -10.17
CA PHE A 186 -1.50 -22.19 -8.90
C PHE A 186 -2.66 -21.40 -8.25
N CYS A 187 -3.11 -20.26 -8.80
CA CYS A 187 -4.29 -19.54 -8.29
C CYS A 187 -5.63 -20.07 -8.84
N ALA A 188 -5.63 -20.57 -10.07
CA ALA A 188 -6.73 -21.39 -10.59
C ALA A 188 -6.33 -22.86 -10.37
N ASN A 189 -7.26 -23.69 -9.91
CA ASN A 189 -7.07 -25.13 -9.67
C ASN A 189 -6.85 -25.93 -10.99
N LYS A 190 -5.95 -25.47 -11.86
CA LYS A 190 -5.51 -26.12 -13.08
C LYS A 190 -4.16 -26.76 -12.76
N THR A 191 -4.13 -28.09 -12.80
CA THR A 191 -2.91 -28.89 -12.75
C THR A 191 -1.88 -28.27 -13.70
N SER A 192 -0.78 -27.80 -13.14
CA SER A 192 0.35 -27.35 -13.94
C SER A 192 0.96 -28.58 -14.61
N THR A 193 0.59 -28.84 -15.86
CA THR A 193 1.35 -29.77 -16.68
C THR A 193 2.66 -29.06 -17.03
N LEU A 194 3.73 -29.48 -16.37
CA LEU A 194 5.08 -29.15 -16.78
C LEU A 194 5.32 -29.81 -18.14
N VAL A 195 5.39 -29.03 -19.20
CA VAL A 195 5.99 -29.49 -20.46
C VAL A 195 7.46 -29.10 -20.36
N ILE A 196 8.31 -30.13 -20.25
CA ILE A 196 9.77 -30.00 -20.42
C ILE A 196 10.05 -29.82 -21.91
#